data_AF-A0A0W0WIE7-F1
#
_entry.id   AF-A0A0W0WIE7-F1
#
_cell.length_a   1.000
_cell.length_b   1.000
_cell.length_c   1.000
_cell.angle_alpha   90.00
_cell.angle_beta   90.00
_cell.angle_gamma   90.00
#
_symmetry.space_group_name_H-M   'P 1'
#
loop_
_entity.id
_entity.type
_entity.pdbx_description
1 polymer ?
#
loop_
_entity_poly.entity_id
_entity_poly.type
_entity_poly.pdbx_seq_one_letter_code
_entity_poly.pdbx_strand_id
1 'polypeptide(L)'
;MTPLLKSQPEFTAVYGHNLFGLPDNNPFGLKVDTFLRLHKISYIYHNIIDIKNAPRGQLPYIDDGGNIITDSNHIIDYLCEKHHLQPDKHLSDQQKNLQFLITRTLDNHLYWVMSYSRWQDERFWPEFKEAFLKQCPDVSEATLIKAHEYNIEKYHFQGIGRYEADAIYQSGIADLQAVDNELGQQTFLFGDKIHTVDVVCYGFLANIFYFKIDTPLRAFLKQQKRLRNYVSRIRERLDY
;
A
#
# COMPACT_ATOMS: atom_id res chain seq x y z
N MET A 1 25.34 -28.37 -11.39
CA MET A 1 24.41 -27.31 -10.95
C MET A 1 23.46 -27.03 -12.09
N THR A 2 22.24 -27.55 -12.01
CA THR A 2 21.17 -27.24 -12.98
C THR A 2 20.79 -25.78 -12.79
N PRO A 3 20.73 -24.94 -13.84
CA PRO A 3 20.23 -23.58 -13.68
C PRO A 3 18.78 -23.67 -13.20
N LEU A 4 18.45 -22.95 -12.12
CA LEU A 4 17.06 -22.67 -11.76
C LEU A 4 16.43 -22.00 -12.98
N LEU A 5 15.59 -22.73 -13.71
CA LEU A 5 14.70 -22.17 -14.72
C LEU A 5 13.93 -21.06 -14.02
N LYS A 6 14.24 -19.79 -14.35
CA LYS A 6 13.36 -18.68 -14.01
C LYS A 6 12.02 -19.01 -14.66
N SER A 7 10.99 -19.24 -13.85
CA SER A 7 9.62 -19.38 -14.32
C SER A 7 9.31 -18.23 -15.27
N GLN A 8 8.74 -18.55 -16.43
CA GLN A 8 8.24 -17.50 -17.31
C GLN A 8 7.18 -16.69 -16.54
N PRO A 9 7.19 -15.36 -16.66
CA PRO A 9 6.22 -14.55 -15.94
C PRO A 9 4.81 -14.87 -16.42
N GLU A 10 3.88 -14.98 -15.48
CA GLU A 10 2.53 -15.51 -15.74
C GLU A 10 1.57 -14.43 -16.22
N PHE A 11 1.78 -13.19 -15.81
CA PHE A 11 0.97 -12.02 -16.15
C PHE A 11 1.78 -10.73 -15.99
N THR A 12 1.22 -9.61 -16.43
CA THR A 12 1.75 -8.27 -16.17
C THR A 12 1.05 -7.66 -14.96
N ALA A 13 1.81 -7.13 -14.01
CA ALA A 13 1.28 -6.33 -12.92
C ALA A 13 1.69 -4.87 -13.11
N VAL A 14 0.70 -3.98 -13.07
CA VAL A 14 0.89 -2.55 -13.34
C VAL A 14 0.69 -1.74 -12.08
N TYR A 15 1.77 -1.11 -11.62
CA TYR A 15 1.88 -0.39 -10.34
C TYR A 15 2.21 1.09 -10.55
N GLY A 16 2.17 1.85 -9.45
CA GLY A 16 2.74 3.18 -9.37
C GLY A 16 4.27 3.17 -9.37
N HIS A 17 4.87 4.23 -8.84
CA HIS A 17 6.32 4.39 -8.89
C HIS A 17 7.02 3.84 -7.66
N ASN A 18 8.22 3.29 -7.88
CA ASN A 18 9.15 3.02 -6.82
C ASN A 18 9.53 4.33 -6.11
N LEU A 19 9.40 4.36 -4.79
CA LEU A 19 9.82 5.50 -4.00
C LEU A 19 10.34 5.03 -2.64
N PHE A 20 11.47 5.58 -2.22
CA PHE A 20 12.08 5.31 -0.92
C PHE A 20 12.37 3.82 -0.62
N GLY A 21 12.67 3.03 -1.65
CA GLY A 21 13.01 1.61 -1.52
C GLY A 21 11.80 0.69 -1.36
N LEU A 22 10.63 1.13 -1.83
CA LEU A 22 9.43 0.31 -2.01
C LEU A 22 9.10 0.16 -3.50
N PRO A 23 8.57 -1.01 -3.94
CA PRO A 23 8.12 -1.23 -5.32
C PRO A 23 6.92 -0.40 -5.77
N ASP A 24 6.18 0.17 -4.81
CA ASP A 24 5.12 1.12 -5.10
C ASP A 24 4.98 2.08 -3.92
N ASN A 25 4.96 3.38 -4.24
CA ASN A 25 4.69 4.46 -3.31
C ASN A 25 3.19 4.59 -2.96
N ASN A 26 2.33 3.78 -3.54
CA ASN A 26 0.93 3.64 -3.19
C ASN A 26 0.71 2.31 -2.43
N PRO A 27 -0.01 2.31 -1.29
CA PRO A 27 -0.25 1.10 -0.52
C PRO A 27 -1.03 0.02 -1.29
N PHE A 28 -1.89 0.41 -2.24
CA PHE A 28 -2.68 -0.55 -3.02
C PHE A 28 -1.81 -1.40 -3.93
N GLY A 29 -0.86 -0.79 -4.65
CA GLY A 29 0.08 -1.57 -5.48
C GLY A 29 1.09 -2.32 -4.63
N LEU A 30 1.57 -1.73 -3.52
CA LEU A 30 2.48 -2.43 -2.60
C LEU A 30 1.81 -3.65 -1.96
N LYS A 31 0.50 -3.60 -1.68
CA LYS A 31 -0.29 -4.74 -1.20
C LYS A 31 -0.23 -5.90 -2.21
N VAL A 32 -0.46 -5.63 -3.49
CA VAL A 32 -0.38 -6.65 -4.56
C VAL A 32 1.05 -7.18 -4.70
N ASP A 33 2.05 -6.31 -4.80
CA ASP A 33 3.46 -6.69 -4.90
C ASP A 33 3.89 -7.60 -3.72
N THR A 34 3.48 -7.23 -2.50
CA THR A 34 3.75 -8.00 -1.28
C THR A 34 3.12 -9.39 -1.35
N PHE A 35 1.86 -9.49 -1.80
CA PHE A 35 1.18 -10.78 -1.96
C PHE A 35 1.92 -11.69 -2.94
N LEU A 36 2.28 -11.16 -4.11
CA LEU A 36 2.98 -11.90 -5.16
C LEU A 36 4.34 -12.43 -4.68
N ARG A 37 5.11 -11.58 -4.00
CA ARG A 37 6.43 -11.95 -3.46
C ARG A 37 6.33 -13.02 -2.38
N LEU A 38 5.41 -12.89 -1.43
CA LEU A 38 5.22 -13.88 -0.36
C LEU A 38 4.86 -15.27 -0.91
N HIS A 39 4.09 -15.30 -1.99
CA HIS A 39 3.67 -16.54 -2.64
C HIS A 39 4.58 -16.97 -3.80
N LYS A 40 5.66 -16.22 -4.06
CA LYS A 40 6.65 -16.49 -5.12
C LYS A 40 6.02 -16.61 -6.52
N ILE A 41 4.95 -15.85 -6.77
CA ILE A 41 4.28 -15.79 -8.07
C ILE A 41 5.11 -14.92 -9.00
N SER A 42 5.39 -15.38 -10.21
CA SER A 42 6.23 -14.66 -11.18
C SER A 42 5.39 -13.73 -12.06
N TYR A 43 5.80 -12.47 -12.18
CA TYR A 43 5.08 -11.44 -12.93
C TYR A 43 6.03 -10.49 -13.64
N ILE A 44 5.54 -9.83 -14.69
CA ILE A 44 6.21 -8.67 -15.28
C ILE A 44 5.75 -7.43 -14.52
N TYR A 45 6.68 -6.71 -13.89
CA TYR A 45 6.40 -5.41 -13.28
C TYR A 45 6.45 -4.33 -14.36
N HIS A 46 5.35 -3.60 -14.52
CA HIS A 46 5.27 -2.37 -15.30
C HIS A 46 4.81 -1.21 -14.41
N ASN A 47 5.41 -0.04 -14.57
CA ASN A 47 4.96 1.18 -13.90
C ASN A 47 4.46 2.19 -14.93
N ILE A 48 3.37 2.88 -14.64
CA ILE A 48 2.84 3.94 -15.51
C ILE A 48 2.55 5.21 -14.71
N ILE A 49 2.76 6.36 -15.37
CA ILE A 49 2.43 7.69 -14.83
C ILE A 49 1.00 8.08 -15.25
N ASP A 50 0.71 7.95 -16.54
CA ASP A 50 -0.57 8.36 -17.11
C ASP A 50 -1.60 7.24 -16.94
N ILE A 51 -2.48 7.43 -15.96
CA ILE A 51 -3.58 6.51 -15.66
C ILE A 51 -4.81 6.72 -16.56
N LYS A 52 -4.77 7.62 -17.55
CA LYS A 52 -5.91 7.90 -18.44
C LYS A 52 -6.41 6.64 -19.16
N ASN A 53 -5.50 5.74 -19.52
CA ASN A 53 -5.82 4.46 -20.15
C ASN A 53 -5.83 3.29 -19.16
N ALA A 54 -5.57 3.55 -17.88
CA ALA A 54 -5.69 2.52 -16.86
C ALA A 54 -7.17 2.13 -16.72
N PRO A 55 -7.47 0.83 -16.59
CA PRO A 55 -8.80 0.36 -16.26
C PRO A 55 -9.36 1.09 -15.03
N ARG A 56 -10.58 1.64 -15.14
CA ARG A 56 -11.23 2.49 -14.11
C ARG A 56 -10.44 3.76 -13.74
N GLY A 57 -9.41 4.12 -14.49
CA GLY A 57 -8.53 5.26 -14.20
C GLY A 57 -7.74 5.09 -12.90
N GLN A 58 -7.43 3.85 -12.49
CA GLN A 58 -6.83 3.55 -11.20
C GLN A 58 -5.77 2.45 -11.29
N LEU A 59 -4.80 2.51 -10.39
CA LEU A 59 -3.80 1.48 -10.14
C LEU A 59 -3.99 0.90 -8.73
N PRO A 60 -3.59 -0.36 -8.48
CA PRO A 60 -2.99 -1.30 -9.42
C PRO A 60 -4.03 -2.03 -10.29
N TYR A 61 -3.56 -2.61 -11.39
CA TYR A 61 -4.26 -3.67 -12.12
C TYR A 61 -3.29 -4.75 -12.57
N ILE A 62 -3.81 -5.94 -12.89
CA ILE A 62 -3.05 -7.01 -13.56
C ILE A 62 -3.68 -7.33 -14.92
N ASP A 63 -2.84 -7.76 -15.85
CA ASP A 63 -3.22 -8.28 -17.17
C ASP A 63 -2.74 -9.73 -17.29
N ASP A 64 -3.68 -10.66 -17.13
CA ASP A 64 -3.46 -12.09 -17.33
C ASP A 64 -3.94 -12.51 -18.72
N GLY A 65 -3.06 -12.42 -19.72
CA GLY A 65 -3.36 -12.87 -21.08
C GLY A 65 -4.56 -12.15 -21.72
N GLY A 66 -4.75 -10.86 -21.41
CA GLY A 66 -5.88 -10.05 -21.86
C GLY A 66 -7.04 -9.99 -20.86
N ASN A 67 -7.03 -10.80 -19.80
CA ASN A 67 -7.98 -10.67 -18.70
C ASN A 67 -7.49 -9.62 -17.71
N ILE A 68 -8.21 -8.50 -17.63
CA ILE A 68 -7.84 -7.35 -16.82
C ILE A 68 -8.55 -7.41 -15.46
N ILE A 69 -7.78 -7.49 -14.37
CA ILE A 69 -8.30 -7.46 -13.00
C ILE A 69 -7.86 -6.17 -12.31
N THR A 70 -8.81 -5.46 -11.71
CA THR A 70 -8.63 -4.16 -11.04
C THR A 70 -9.02 -4.24 -9.58
N ASP A 71 -8.63 -3.25 -8.78
CA ASP A 71 -8.78 -3.21 -7.32
C ASP A 71 -7.83 -4.18 -6.60
N SER A 72 -7.04 -3.67 -5.65
CA SER A 72 -6.00 -4.46 -4.99
C SER A 72 -6.54 -5.67 -4.21
N ASN A 73 -7.76 -5.60 -3.65
CA ASN A 73 -8.34 -6.72 -2.91
C ASN A 73 -8.88 -7.77 -3.89
N HIS A 74 -9.56 -7.34 -4.96
CA HIS A 74 -10.03 -8.26 -6.01
C HIS A 74 -8.87 -8.93 -6.75
N ILE A 75 -7.74 -8.24 -6.95
CA ILE A 75 -6.53 -8.84 -7.51
C ILE A 75 -6.03 -9.97 -6.59
N ILE A 76 -6.00 -9.75 -5.28
CA ILE A 76 -5.59 -10.78 -4.31
C ILE A 76 -6.57 -11.97 -4.33
N ASP A 77 -7.88 -11.71 -4.36
CA ASP A 77 -8.89 -12.77 -4.43
C ASP A 77 -8.72 -13.62 -5.70
N TYR A 78 -8.55 -12.96 -6.84
CA TYR A 78 -8.28 -13.61 -8.12
C TYR A 78 -6.99 -14.45 -8.09
N LEU A 79 -5.91 -13.92 -7.52
CA LEU A 79 -4.64 -14.66 -7.37
C LEU A 79 -4.80 -15.87 -6.44
N CYS A 80 -5.60 -15.74 -5.37
CA CYS A 80 -5.91 -16.88 -4.50
C CYS A 80 -6.64 -17.98 -5.27
N GLU A 81 -7.64 -17.62 -6.08
CA GLU A 81 -8.40 -18.56 -6.90
C GLU A 81 -7.51 -19.23 -7.95
N LYS A 82 -6.76 -18.44 -8.73
CA LYS A 82 -5.89 -18.91 -9.82
C LYS A 82 -4.82 -19.87 -9.34
N HIS A 83 -4.21 -19.58 -8.19
CA HIS A 83 -3.09 -20.36 -7.65
C HIS A 83 -3.50 -21.34 -6.54
N HIS A 84 -4.81 -21.52 -6.32
CA HIS A 84 -5.36 -22.38 -5.26
C HIS A 84 -4.78 -22.07 -3.86
N LEU A 85 -4.54 -20.80 -3.57
CA LEU A 85 -4.03 -20.34 -2.29
C LEU A 85 -5.19 -20.13 -1.33
N GLN A 86 -4.98 -20.53 -0.07
CA GLN A 86 -5.97 -20.35 0.99
C GLN A 86 -5.29 -19.77 2.25
N PRO A 87 -4.70 -18.56 2.18
CA PRO A 87 -3.98 -17.95 3.31
C PRO A 87 -4.87 -17.82 4.56
N ASP A 88 -6.17 -17.63 4.34
CA ASP A 88 -7.14 -17.34 5.39
C ASP A 88 -8.03 -18.55 5.75
N LYS A 89 -7.69 -19.76 5.29
CA LYS A 89 -8.53 -20.97 5.42
C LYS A 89 -8.97 -21.26 6.86
N HIS A 90 -8.08 -21.01 7.80
CA HIS A 90 -8.25 -21.38 9.22
C HIS A 90 -8.78 -20.25 10.08
N LEU A 91 -9.09 -19.08 9.48
CA LEU A 91 -9.66 -17.98 10.24
C LEU A 91 -11.08 -18.30 10.70
N SER A 92 -11.34 -17.99 11.97
CA SER A 92 -12.70 -17.96 12.50
C SER A 92 -13.51 -16.83 11.83
N ASP A 93 -14.83 -16.90 11.91
CA ASP A 93 -15.69 -15.83 11.38
C ASP A 93 -15.42 -14.48 12.05
N GLN A 94 -15.05 -14.49 13.34
CA GLN A 94 -14.63 -13.28 14.04
C GLN A 94 -13.35 -12.69 13.45
N GLN A 95 -12.35 -13.53 13.15
CA GLN A 95 -11.09 -13.07 12.53
C GLN A 95 -11.32 -12.57 11.10
N LYS A 96 -12.18 -13.23 10.32
CA LYS A 96 -12.57 -12.75 8.98
C LYS A 96 -13.26 -11.39 9.04
N ASN A 97 -14.17 -11.20 9.99
CA ASN A 97 -14.83 -9.91 10.20
C ASN A 97 -13.84 -8.82 10.61
N LEU A 98 -12.90 -9.14 11.51
CA LEU A 98 -11.85 -8.21 11.91
C LEU A 98 -10.91 -7.86 10.74
N GLN A 99 -10.51 -8.84 9.94
CA GLN A 99 -9.76 -8.63 8.70
C GLN A 99 -10.48 -7.67 7.76
N PHE A 100 -11.78 -7.87 7.54
CA PHE A 100 -12.60 -7.00 6.71
C PHE A 100 -12.60 -5.56 7.25
N LEU A 101 -12.83 -5.38 8.55
CA LEU A 101 -12.89 -4.06 9.18
C LEU A 101 -11.53 -3.34 9.12
N ILE A 102 -10.43 -4.02 9.46
CA ILE A 102 -9.07 -3.46 9.35
C ILE A 102 -8.79 -3.05 7.89
N THR A 103 -9.12 -3.92 6.94
CA THR A 103 -8.91 -3.64 5.51
C THR A 103 -9.67 -2.40 5.06
N ARG A 104 -10.94 -2.27 5.48
CA ARG A 104 -11.77 -1.09 5.17
C ARG A 104 -11.25 0.17 5.83
N THR A 105 -10.80 0.11 7.08
CA THR A 105 -10.19 1.26 7.77
C THR A 105 -8.95 1.75 7.03
N LEU A 106 -8.06 0.83 6.64
CA LEU A 106 -6.83 1.18 5.94
C LEU A 106 -7.11 1.72 4.53
N ASP A 107 -7.92 1.00 3.75
CA ASP A 107 -8.22 1.34 2.35
C ASP A 107 -9.06 2.62 2.23
N ASN A 108 -10.06 2.82 3.09
CA ASN A 108 -11.04 3.88 2.92
C ASN A 108 -10.86 5.09 3.85
N HIS A 109 -10.00 5.02 4.86
CA HIS A 109 -9.72 6.15 5.76
C HIS A 109 -8.23 6.48 5.83
N LEU A 110 -7.38 5.55 6.31
CA LEU A 110 -5.94 5.83 6.47
C LEU A 110 -5.26 6.23 5.16
N TYR A 111 -5.66 5.62 4.03
CA TYR A 111 -5.18 6.01 2.70
C TYR A 111 -5.29 7.52 2.45
N TRP A 112 -6.42 8.13 2.82
CA TRP A 112 -6.68 9.54 2.55
C TRP A 112 -5.81 10.45 3.43
N VAL A 113 -5.64 10.10 4.70
CA VAL A 113 -4.74 10.83 5.61
C VAL A 113 -3.29 10.76 5.10
N MET A 114 -2.84 9.57 4.69
CA MET A 114 -1.52 9.40 4.11
C MET A 114 -1.37 10.19 2.81
N SER A 115 -2.34 10.10 1.90
CA SER A 115 -2.34 10.83 0.64
C SER A 115 -2.27 12.35 0.87
N TYR A 116 -3.09 12.88 1.78
CA TYR A 116 -3.08 14.29 2.19
C TYR A 116 -1.68 14.76 2.63
N SER A 117 -0.99 13.94 3.43
CA SER A 117 0.37 14.26 3.90
C SER A 117 1.40 14.42 2.79
N ARG A 118 1.16 13.81 1.63
CA ARG A 118 2.09 13.85 0.49
C ARG A 118 1.74 14.94 -0.50
N TRP A 119 0.45 15.16 -0.72
CA TRP A 119 -0.06 15.93 -1.85
C TRP A 119 -0.73 17.25 -1.48
N GLN A 120 -0.93 17.55 -0.18
CA GLN A 120 -1.74 18.71 0.22
C GLN A 120 -1.17 19.51 1.38
N ASP A 121 -0.51 18.85 2.32
CA ASP A 121 0.08 19.54 3.46
C ASP A 121 1.34 20.28 3.02
N GLU A 122 1.26 21.61 2.98
CA GLU A 122 2.35 22.50 2.58
C GLU A 122 3.62 22.33 3.44
N ARG A 123 3.50 21.74 4.65
CA ARG A 123 4.66 21.39 5.48
C ARG A 123 5.53 20.31 4.84
N PHE A 124 4.95 19.42 4.04
CA PHE A 124 5.61 18.21 3.51
C PHE A 124 5.63 18.15 1.98
N TRP A 125 4.73 18.89 1.31
CA TRP A 125 4.63 18.93 -0.15
C TRP A 125 5.95 19.29 -0.85
N PRO A 126 6.74 20.30 -0.42
CA PRO A 126 7.99 20.64 -1.09
C PRO A 126 8.99 19.47 -1.12
N GLU A 127 9.20 18.80 0.02
CA GLU A 127 10.09 17.64 0.13
C GLU A 127 9.57 16.45 -0.69
N PHE A 128 8.25 16.21 -0.68
CA PHE A 128 7.65 15.14 -1.47
C PHE A 128 7.81 15.39 -2.97
N LYS A 129 7.52 16.60 -3.43
CA LYS A 129 7.68 17.02 -4.83
C LYS A 129 9.12 16.81 -5.29
N GLU A 130 10.11 17.28 -4.52
CA GLU A 130 11.53 17.11 -4.82
C GLU A 130 11.92 15.62 -4.90
N ALA A 131 11.53 14.84 -3.90
CA ALA A 131 11.84 13.41 -3.84
C ALA A 131 11.20 12.62 -5.00
N PHE A 132 9.99 13.00 -5.40
CA PHE A 132 9.26 12.39 -6.50
C PHE A 132 9.90 12.71 -7.84
N LEU A 133 10.19 14.00 -8.14
CA LEU A 133 10.87 14.40 -9.38
C LEU A 133 12.24 13.74 -9.53
N LYS A 134 12.97 13.56 -8.42
CA LYS A 134 14.28 12.90 -8.42
C LYS A 134 14.21 11.41 -8.75
N GLN A 135 13.17 10.72 -8.28
CA GLN A 135 13.02 9.27 -8.45
C GLN A 135 12.14 8.88 -9.65
N CYS A 136 11.42 9.84 -10.23
CA CYS A 136 10.52 9.64 -11.36
C CYS A 136 10.84 10.68 -12.46
N PRO A 137 11.98 10.54 -13.17
CA PRO A 137 12.47 11.54 -14.12
C PRO A 137 11.53 11.80 -15.31
N ASP A 138 10.64 10.86 -15.61
CA ASP A 138 9.64 10.99 -16.68
C ASP A 138 8.43 11.86 -16.27
N VAL A 139 8.36 12.30 -15.00
CA VAL A 139 7.29 13.15 -14.49
C VAL A 139 7.74 14.61 -14.44
N SER A 140 7.01 15.49 -15.13
CA SER A 140 7.27 16.92 -15.10
C SER A 140 6.77 17.59 -13.81
N GLU A 141 7.43 18.66 -13.38
CA GLU A 141 6.95 19.48 -12.26
C GLU A 141 5.53 20.02 -12.50
N ALA A 142 5.22 20.43 -13.72
CA ALA A 142 3.88 20.90 -14.09
C ALA A 142 2.80 19.81 -13.90
N THR A 143 3.14 18.54 -14.15
CA THR A 143 2.24 17.40 -13.89
C THR A 143 1.95 17.27 -12.40
N LEU A 144 2.98 17.40 -11.55
CA LEU A 144 2.81 17.32 -10.09
C LEU A 144 2.01 18.49 -9.52
N ILE A 145 2.23 19.71 -10.02
CA ILE A 145 1.45 20.89 -9.61
C ILE A 145 -0.03 20.70 -9.94
N LYS A 146 -0.36 20.23 -11.15
CA LYS A 146 -1.74 19.92 -11.52
C LYS A 146 -2.36 18.83 -10.63
N ALA A 147 -1.58 17.80 -10.28
CA ALA A 147 -2.05 16.75 -9.37
C ALA A 147 -2.31 17.29 -7.96
N HIS A 148 -1.43 18.16 -7.45
CA HIS A 148 -1.59 18.87 -6.17
C HIS A 148 -2.90 19.68 -6.15
N GLU A 149 -3.10 20.55 -7.16
CA GLU A 149 -4.32 21.36 -7.29
C GLU A 149 -5.58 20.50 -7.38
N TYR A 150 -5.55 19.41 -8.15
CA TYR A 150 -6.69 18.51 -8.32
C TYR A 150 -7.04 17.72 -7.05
N ASN A 151 -6.07 17.44 -6.18
CA ASN A 151 -6.30 16.65 -4.99
C ASN A 151 -7.04 17.42 -3.87
N ILE A 152 -6.96 18.76 -3.86
CA ILE A 152 -7.70 19.62 -2.89
C ILE A 152 -9.19 19.26 -2.85
N GLU A 153 -9.84 19.24 -4.02
CA GLU A 153 -11.27 18.95 -4.12
C GLU A 153 -11.60 17.52 -3.70
N LYS A 154 -10.72 16.56 -3.98
CA LYS A 154 -10.93 15.15 -3.58
C LYS A 154 -10.94 14.98 -2.07
N TYR A 155 -9.98 15.59 -1.37
CA TYR A 155 -9.94 15.51 0.09
C TYR A 155 -11.16 16.16 0.71
N HIS A 156 -11.61 17.28 0.12
CA HIS A 156 -12.88 17.85 0.50
C HIS A 156 -14.01 16.83 0.26
N PHE A 157 -14.30 16.38 -0.96
CA PHE A 157 -15.44 15.47 -1.18
C PHE A 157 -15.39 14.15 -0.40
N GLN A 158 -14.20 13.62 -0.10
CA GLN A 158 -14.07 12.46 0.76
C GLN A 158 -14.43 12.73 2.23
N GLY A 159 -14.20 13.96 2.71
CA GLY A 159 -14.59 14.41 4.04
C GLY A 159 -13.42 14.92 4.88
N ILE A 160 -12.22 14.33 4.76
CA ILE A 160 -11.07 14.73 5.61
C ILE A 160 -10.63 16.18 5.38
N GLY A 161 -10.79 16.70 4.16
CA GLY A 161 -10.41 18.07 3.79
C GLY A 161 -11.30 19.16 4.40
N ARG A 162 -12.23 18.80 5.30
CA ARG A 162 -13.01 19.74 6.12
C ARG A 162 -12.38 20.02 7.48
N TYR A 163 -11.41 19.23 7.89
CA TYR A 163 -10.76 19.34 9.19
C TYR A 163 -9.42 20.06 9.07
N GLU A 164 -8.98 20.66 10.17
CA GLU A 164 -7.63 21.19 10.29
C GLU A 164 -6.58 20.09 10.15
N ALA A 165 -5.41 20.42 9.60
CA ALA A 165 -4.37 19.45 9.25
C ALA A 165 -4.02 18.52 10.43
N ASP A 166 -3.80 19.07 11.64
CA ASP A 166 -3.44 18.26 12.80
C ASP A 166 -4.58 17.30 13.22
N ALA A 167 -5.85 17.68 13.06
CA ALA A 167 -6.98 16.79 13.31
C ALA A 167 -7.07 15.64 12.29
N ILE A 168 -6.74 15.91 11.02
CA ILE A 168 -6.60 14.87 9.98
C ILE A 168 -5.52 13.85 10.38
N TYR A 169 -4.37 14.31 10.89
CA TYR A 169 -3.33 13.39 11.35
C TYR A 169 -3.72 12.62 12.59
N GLN A 170 -4.40 13.23 13.56
CA GLN A 170 -4.85 12.52 14.75
C GLN A 170 -5.82 11.39 14.39
N SER A 171 -6.69 11.57 13.39
CA SER A 171 -7.60 10.50 12.95
C SER A 171 -6.83 9.33 12.32
N GLY A 172 -5.81 9.59 11.48
CA GLY A 172 -4.96 8.52 10.94
C GLY A 172 -4.07 7.86 12.01
N ILE A 173 -3.61 8.61 13.01
CA ILE A 173 -2.89 8.05 14.17
C ILE A 173 -3.82 7.12 14.95
N ALA A 174 -5.10 7.45 15.10
CA ALA A 174 -6.07 6.56 15.75
C ALA A 174 -6.26 5.23 14.99
N ASP A 175 -6.27 5.25 13.64
CA ASP A 175 -6.27 4.01 12.85
C ASP A 175 -5.02 3.16 13.13
N LEU A 176 -3.84 3.80 13.15
CA LEU A 176 -2.58 3.12 13.43
C LEU A 176 -2.53 2.55 14.84
N GLN A 177 -3.06 3.27 15.83
CA GLN A 177 -3.21 2.79 17.21
C GLN A 177 -4.14 1.59 17.29
N ALA A 178 -5.26 1.59 16.55
CA ALA A 178 -6.16 0.44 16.49
C ALA A 178 -5.44 -0.80 15.93
N VAL A 179 -4.72 -0.66 14.82
CA VAL A 179 -3.92 -1.76 14.24
C VAL A 179 -2.85 -2.25 15.21
N ASP A 180 -2.17 -1.34 15.91
CA ASP A 180 -1.15 -1.69 16.91
C ASP A 180 -1.74 -2.46 18.10
N ASN A 181 -2.94 -2.06 18.55
CA ASN A 181 -3.67 -2.74 19.62
C ASN A 181 -4.11 -4.14 19.20
N GLU A 182 -4.67 -4.30 18.00
CA GLU A 182 -5.06 -5.61 17.45
C GLU A 182 -3.86 -6.55 17.26
N LEU A 183 -2.71 -6.01 16.86
CA LEU A 183 -1.46 -6.78 16.79
C LEU A 183 -1.02 -7.29 18.17
N GLY A 184 -1.25 -6.53 19.24
CA GLY A 184 -1.07 -7.03 20.60
C GLY A 184 0.37 -7.48 20.89
N GLN A 185 0.59 -8.73 21.27
CA GLN A 185 1.94 -9.31 21.39
C GLN A 185 2.20 -10.38 20.33
N GLN A 186 1.36 -10.44 19.29
CA GLN A 186 1.40 -11.48 18.28
C GLN A 186 2.49 -11.22 17.24
N THR A 187 2.94 -12.29 16.58
CA THR A 187 3.93 -12.21 15.50
C THR A 187 3.32 -11.53 14.26
N PHE A 188 2.10 -11.92 13.90
CA PHE A 188 1.20 -11.36 12.87
C PHE A 188 -0.20 -11.19 13.46
N LEU A 189 -1.13 -10.53 12.76
CA LEU A 189 -2.43 -10.16 13.34
C LEU A 189 -3.25 -11.35 13.86
N PHE A 190 -3.09 -12.53 13.26
CA PHE A 190 -3.79 -13.76 13.66
C PHE A 190 -2.83 -14.89 14.08
N GLY A 191 -1.71 -14.55 14.72
CA GLY A 191 -0.75 -15.50 15.28
C GLY A 191 0.56 -15.58 14.50
N ASP A 192 1.05 -16.80 14.22
CA ASP A 192 2.41 -17.00 13.69
C ASP A 192 2.48 -17.11 12.16
N LYS A 193 1.33 -17.16 11.49
CA LYS A 193 1.24 -17.20 10.02
C LYS A 193 0.83 -15.83 9.47
N ILE A 194 1.38 -15.47 8.32
CA ILE A 194 0.93 -14.32 7.55
C ILE A 194 -0.43 -14.67 6.92
N HIS A 195 -1.38 -13.76 7.06
CA HIS A 195 -2.70 -13.79 6.46
C HIS A 195 -2.87 -12.61 5.50
N THR A 196 -3.98 -12.57 4.75
CA THR A 196 -4.23 -11.48 3.81
C THR A 196 -4.24 -10.12 4.51
N VAL A 197 -4.78 -10.03 5.72
CA VAL A 197 -4.77 -8.78 6.51
C VAL A 197 -3.35 -8.25 6.78
N ASP A 198 -2.35 -9.13 6.90
CA ASP A 198 -0.96 -8.71 7.14
C ASP A 198 -0.33 -8.10 5.89
N VAL A 199 -0.70 -8.62 4.72
CA VAL A 199 -0.34 -8.06 3.41
C VAL A 199 -0.93 -6.66 3.26
N VAL A 200 -2.20 -6.49 3.65
CA VAL A 200 -2.86 -5.18 3.69
C VAL A 200 -2.10 -4.24 4.63
N CYS A 201 -1.88 -4.64 5.88
CA CYS A 201 -1.19 -3.79 6.86
C CYS A 201 0.21 -3.40 6.39
N TYR A 202 0.98 -4.34 5.82
CA TYR A 202 2.30 -4.03 5.30
C TYR A 202 2.26 -2.97 4.20
N GLY A 203 1.32 -3.07 3.25
CA GLY A 203 1.16 -2.10 2.17
C GLY A 203 1.07 -0.66 2.66
N PHE A 204 0.34 -0.43 3.75
CA PHE A 204 0.17 0.89 4.39
C PHE A 204 1.33 1.26 5.31
N LEU A 205 1.66 0.39 6.26
CA LEU A 205 2.65 0.68 7.29
C LEU A 205 4.04 0.88 6.70
N ALA A 206 4.42 0.10 5.67
CA ALA A 206 5.68 0.30 4.96
C ALA A 206 5.70 1.65 4.22
N ASN A 207 4.60 2.01 3.56
CA ASN A 207 4.46 3.28 2.85
C ASN A 207 4.52 4.52 3.74
N ILE A 208 4.22 4.38 5.04
CA ILE A 208 4.39 5.44 6.03
C ILE A 208 5.79 5.38 6.63
N PHE A 209 6.25 4.20 7.05
CA PHE A 209 7.51 4.05 7.78
C PHE A 209 8.74 4.38 6.92
N TYR A 210 8.75 3.95 5.65
CA TYR A 210 9.86 4.19 4.73
C TYR A 210 9.76 5.51 3.97
N PHE A 211 8.70 6.32 4.16
CA PHE A 211 8.43 7.57 3.43
C PHE A 211 9.52 8.68 3.50
N LYS A 212 10.56 8.50 4.31
CA LYS A 212 11.71 9.39 4.60
C LYS A 212 11.41 10.85 5.01
N ILE A 213 10.22 11.38 4.76
CA ILE A 213 9.74 12.69 5.20
C ILE A 213 9.03 12.52 6.54
N ASP A 214 9.36 13.36 7.52
CA ASP A 214 8.94 13.23 8.93
C ASP A 214 7.50 13.74 9.18
N THR A 215 6.51 13.14 8.49
CA THR A 215 5.09 13.41 8.74
C THR A 215 4.63 12.91 10.13
N PRO A 216 3.53 13.43 10.71
CA PRO A 216 3.01 12.95 11.99
C PRO A 216 2.73 11.44 12.03
N LEU A 217 2.22 10.87 10.92
CA LEU A 217 2.02 9.42 10.80
C LEU A 217 3.34 8.66 10.94
N ARG A 218 4.39 9.12 10.27
CA ARG A 218 5.71 8.49 10.32
C ARG A 218 6.38 8.67 11.69
N ALA A 219 6.25 9.85 12.29
CA ALA A 219 6.73 10.14 13.63
C ALA A 219 6.10 9.18 14.66
N PHE A 220 4.79 8.95 14.58
CA PHE A 220 4.09 7.97 15.39
C PHE A 220 4.66 6.55 15.18
N LEU A 221 4.74 6.07 13.93
CA LEU A 221 5.29 4.73 13.65
C LEU A 221 6.73 4.55 14.16
N LYS A 222 7.57 5.59 14.10
CA LYS A 222 8.94 5.54 14.64
C LYS A 222 8.99 5.24 16.13
N GLN A 223 7.99 5.69 16.88
CA GLN A 223 7.88 5.47 18.33
C GLN A 223 7.30 4.08 18.65
N GLN A 224 6.49 3.50 17.76
CA GLN A 224 5.88 2.19 17.99
C GLN A 224 6.81 1.02 17.64
N LYS A 225 7.59 0.55 18.63
CA LYS A 225 8.49 -0.61 18.47
C LYS A 225 7.77 -1.84 17.90
N ARG A 226 6.53 -2.08 18.31
CA ARG A 226 5.72 -3.23 17.88
C ARG A 226 5.40 -3.17 16.38
N LEU A 227 4.81 -2.07 15.89
CA LEU A 227 4.56 -1.89 14.45
C LEU A 227 5.85 -1.91 13.63
N ARG A 228 6.94 -1.30 14.11
CA ARG A 228 8.23 -1.34 13.40
C ARG A 228 8.75 -2.76 13.21
N ASN A 229 8.71 -3.56 14.29
CA ASN A 229 9.15 -4.94 14.24
C ASN A 229 8.23 -5.77 13.32
N TYR A 230 6.91 -5.51 13.34
CA TYR A 230 5.95 -6.16 12.47
C TYR A 230 6.20 -5.89 10.98
N VAL A 231 6.40 -4.62 10.60
CA VAL A 231 6.79 -4.24 9.24
C VAL A 231 8.11 -4.91 8.83
N SER A 232 9.09 -4.95 9.73
CA SER A 232 10.40 -5.55 9.45
C SER A 232 10.30 -7.06 9.20
N ARG A 233 9.54 -7.79 10.03
CA ARG A 233 9.30 -9.24 9.86
C ARG A 233 8.65 -9.59 8.53
N ILE A 234 7.76 -8.74 8.02
CA ILE A 234 7.15 -8.97 6.70
C ILE A 234 8.17 -8.65 5.61
N ARG A 235 8.84 -7.49 5.69
CA ARG A 235 9.87 -7.05 4.74
C ARG A 235 10.97 -8.08 4.53
N GLU A 236 11.43 -8.73 5.60
CA GLU A 236 12.46 -9.78 5.56
C GLU A 236 12.07 -11.00 4.72
N ARG A 237 10.79 -11.16 4.37
CA ARG A 237 10.28 -12.27 3.53
C ARG A 237 10.00 -11.87 2.08
N LEU A 238 10.26 -10.62 1.70
CA LEU A 238 9.91 -10.09 0.38
C LEU A 238 11.07 -10.07 -0.62
N ASP A 239 12.26 -10.54 -0.19
CA ASP A 239 13.47 -10.64 -1.01
C ASP A 239 13.71 -9.37 -1.87
N TYR A 240 13.68 -8.20 -1.21
CA TYR A 240 14.10 -6.93 -1.84
C TYR A 240 15.58 -6.92 -2.18
#